data_AF-A0A848CX54-F1
#
_entry.id   AF-A0A848CX54-F1
#
_cell.length_a   1.000
_cell.length_b   1.000
_cell.length_c   1.000
_cell.angle_alpha   90.00
_cell.angle_beta   90.00
_cell.angle_gamma   90.00
#
_symmetry.space_group_name_H-M   'P 1'
#
loop_
_entity.id
_entity.type
_entity.pdbx_description
1 polymer ?
#
loop_
_entity_poly.entity_id
_entity_poly.type
_entity_poly.pdbx_seq_one_letter_code
_entity_poly.pdbx_strand_id
1 'polypeptide(L)' 'MEILEKKARSYFKEDEQVIHKKFGKGIVYSIDEKVIEIDFNEERKRMSLEVLIKNNLLEKA' A
#
# COMPACT_ATOMS: atom_id res chain seq x y z
N MET A 1 -1.42 7.97 18.90
CA MET A 1 -0.55 7.58 17.76
C MET A 1 -0.84 6.13 17.34
N GLU A 2 -1.11 5.20 18.28
CA GLU A 2 -1.46 3.77 18.01
C GLU A 2 -2.69 3.48 17.11
N ILE A 3 -3.67 4.38 17.01
CA ILE A 3 -4.92 4.08 16.26
C ILE A 3 -4.68 4.06 14.73
N LEU A 4 -3.69 4.81 14.25
CA LEU A 4 -3.42 4.93 12.82
C LEU A 4 -2.71 3.68 12.26
N GLU A 5 -1.73 3.14 13.00
CA GLU A 5 -1.03 1.90 12.66
C GLU A 5 -1.96 0.71 12.52
N LYS A 6 -2.84 0.52 13.52
CA LYS A 6 -3.81 -0.58 13.51
C LYS A 6 -4.75 -0.49 12.32
N LYS A 7 -5.09 0.72 11.87
CA LYS A 7 -5.89 0.93 10.66
C LYS A 7 -5.08 0.65 9.40
N ALA A 8 -3.84 1.13 9.28
CA ALA A 8 -2.98 0.87 8.12
C ALA A 8 -2.81 -0.63 7.83
N ARG A 9 -2.44 -1.41 8.85
CA ARG A 9 -2.35 -2.89 8.76
C ARG A 9 -3.69 -3.60 8.55
N SER A 10 -4.83 -2.91 8.75
CA SER A 10 -6.14 -3.47 8.47
C SER A 10 -6.51 -3.39 6.98
N TYR A 11 -5.92 -2.46 6.23
CA TYR A 11 -6.24 -2.29 4.80
C TYR A 11 -5.42 -3.22 3.91
N PHE A 12 -4.12 -3.34 4.16
CA PHE A 12 -3.18 -4.11 3.36
C PHE A 12 -2.26 -4.97 4.24
N LYS A 13 -1.75 -6.06 3.67
CA LYS A 13 -0.76 -6.96 4.28
C LYS A 13 0.47 -7.09 3.39
N GLU A 14 1.59 -7.44 3.99
CA GLU A 14 2.79 -7.84 3.25
C GLU A 14 2.49 -9.07 2.37
N ASP A 15 3.16 -9.15 1.22
CA ASP A 15 2.95 -10.11 0.14
C ASP A 15 1.55 -10.08 -0.51
N GLU A 16 0.68 -9.13 -0.14
CA GLU A 16 -0.64 -8.97 -0.76
C GLU A 16 -0.50 -8.38 -2.16
N GLN A 17 -1.27 -8.92 -3.11
CA GLN A 17 -1.36 -8.36 -4.45
C GLN A 17 -2.35 -7.21 -4.48
N VAL A 18 -1.94 -6.11 -5.08
CA VAL A 18 -2.73 -4.89 -5.18
C VAL A 18 -2.66 -4.32 -6.59
N ILE A 19 -3.67 -3.55 -6.96
CA ILE A 19 -3.73 -2.84 -8.24
C ILE A 19 -3.72 -1.34 -7.94
N HIS A 20 -2.65 -0.66 -8.34
CA HIS A 20 -2.55 0.78 -8.27
C HIS A 20 -3.07 1.42 -9.56
N LYS A 21 -3.96 2.40 -9.45
CA LYS A 21 -4.61 3.05 -10.62
C LYS A 21 -3.65 3.55 -11.69
N LYS A 22 -2.45 4.01 -11.29
CA LYS A 22 -1.42 4.52 -12.22
C LYS A 22 -0.36 3.48 -12.59
N PHE A 23 -0.03 2.56 -11.69
CA PHE A 23 1.16 1.69 -11.83
C PHE A 23 0.78 0.24 -12.14
N GLY A 24 -0.51 -0.09 -12.14
CA GLY A 24 -0.99 -1.43 -12.40
C GLY A 24 -0.78 -2.36 -11.20
N LYS A 25 -0.58 -3.64 -11.50
CA LYS A 25 -0.43 -4.69 -10.48
C LYS A 25 0.91 -4.56 -9.76
N GLY A 26 0.89 -4.72 -8.45
CA GLY A 26 2.08 -4.78 -7.62
C GLY A 26 1.87 -5.69 -6.42
N ILE A 27 2.97 -6.00 -5.74
CA ILE A 27 2.98 -6.81 -4.52
C ILE A 27 3.44 -5.92 -3.38
N VAL A 28 2.68 -5.89 -2.29
CA VAL A 28 3.07 -5.17 -1.09
C VAL A 28 4.34 -5.82 -0.52
N TYR A 29 5.43 -5.08 -0.49
CA TYR A 29 6.70 -5.55 0.05
C TYR A 29 6.78 -5.34 1.57
N SER A 30 6.43 -4.14 2.04
CA SER A 30 6.44 -3.80 3.46
C SER A 30 5.39 -2.75 3.79
N ILE A 31 4.87 -2.78 5.02
CA ILE A 31 3.93 -1.79 5.55
C ILE A 31 4.40 -1.27 6.89
N ASP A 32 4.51 0.05 6.97
CA ASP A 32 4.75 0.80 8.20
C ASP A 32 3.55 1.72 8.51
N GLU A 33 3.58 2.51 9.59
CA GLU A 33 2.42 3.28 10.06
C GLU A 33 1.87 4.26 8.99
N LYS A 34 2.79 4.84 8.21
CA LYS A 34 2.50 5.98 7.32
C LYS A 34 2.79 5.67 5.87
N VAL A 35 3.52 4.59 5.60
CA VAL A 35 4.11 4.33 4.30
C VAL A 35 3.95 2.86 3.95
N ILE A 36 3.65 2.61 2.68
CA ILE A 36 3.63 1.28 2.07
C ILE A 36 4.67 1.25 0.95
N GLU A 37 5.42 0.16 0.90
CA GLU A 37 6.33 -0.14 -0.20
C GLU A 37 5.70 -1.22 -1.06
N ILE A 38 5.57 -0.94 -2.36
CA ILE A 38 4.96 -1.85 -3.31
C ILE A 38 5.96 -2.11 -4.42
N ASP A 39 6.18 -3.37 -4.72
CA ASP A 39 6.99 -3.83 -5.84
C ASP A 39 6.10 -3.93 -7.08
N PHE A 40 6.35 -3.05 -8.06
CA PHE A 40 5.66 -3.02 -9.35
C PHE A 40 6.58 -3.64 -10.41
N ASN A 41 6.75 -4.97 -10.36
CA ASN A 41 7.61 -5.81 -11.22
C ASN A 41 9.10 -5.44 -11.29
N GLU A 42 9.42 -4.20 -11.67
CA GLU A 42 10.78 -3.70 -11.91
C GLU A 42 11.11 -2.49 -11.03
N GLU A 43 10.12 -1.88 -10.38
CA GLU A 43 10.32 -0.71 -9.55
C GLU A 43 9.62 -0.84 -8.20
N ARG A 44 10.41 -0.75 -7.13
CA ARG A 44 9.87 -0.61 -5.78
C ARG A 44 9.55 0.85 -5.51
N LYS A 45 8.27 1.14 -5.23
CA LYS A 45 7.80 2.48 -4.90
C LYS A 45 7.37 2.57 -3.45
N ARG A 46 7.87 3.61 -2.77
CA ARG A 46 7.50 3.97 -1.41
C ARG A 46 6.46 5.09 -1.43
N MET A 47 5.28 4.86 -0.86
CA MET A 47 4.12 5.74 -1.00
C MET A 47 3.39 5.95 0.33
N SER A 48 2.79 7.13 0.51
CA SER A 48 2.00 7.43 1.73
C SER A 48 0.70 6.64 1.75
N LEU A 49 0.50 5.83 2.80
CA LEU A 49 -0.74 5.09 3.04
C LEU A 49 -1.94 6.01 3.12
N GLU A 50 -1.79 7.16 3.79
CA GLU A 50 -2.87 8.13 3.94
C GLU A 50 -3.35 8.65 2.58
N VAL A 51 -2.42 8.99 1.68
CA VAL A 51 -2.75 9.46 0.33
C VAL A 51 -3.43 8.36 -0.49
N LEU A 52 -2.91 7.13 -0.41
CA LEU A 52 -3.46 5.99 -1.16
C LEU A 52 -4.89 5.66 -0.73
N ILE A 53 -5.17 5.70 0.58
CA ILE A 53 -6.49 5.43 1.14
C ILE A 53 -7.45 6.59 0.83
N LYS A 54 -7.06 7.85 1.12
CA LYS A 54 -7.91 9.03 0.91
C LYS A 54 -8.34 9.20 -0.54
N ASN A 55 -7.45 8.89 -1.48
CA ASN A 55 -7.70 9.02 -2.91
C ASN A 55 -8.15 7.70 -3.58
N ASN A 56 -8.33 6.64 -2.78
CA ASN A 56 -8.71 5.31 -3.25
C ASN A 56 -7.85 4.85 -4.45
N LEU A 57 -6.52 4.89 -4.29
CA LEU A 57 -5.55 4.64 -5.38
C LEU A 57 -5.13 3.18 -5.51
N LEU A 58 -5.48 2.35 -4.52
CA LEU A 58 -5.16 0.92 -4.47
C LEU A 58 -6.45 0.11 -4.31
N GLU A 59 -6.54 -0.94 -5.10
CA GLU A 59 -7.57 -1.98 -5.01
C GLU A 59 -6.91 -3.32 -4.72
N LYS A 60 -7.62 -4.22 -4.04
CA LYS A 60 -7.14 -5.60 -3.85
C LYS A 60 -7.28 -6.35 -5.18
N ALA A 61 -6.23 -7.08 -5.56
CA ALA A 61 -6.21 -7.87 -6.79
C ALA A 61 -6.92 -9.23 -6.63
#